data_AF-A0AAW8F273-F1
#
_entry.id   AF-A0AAW8F273-F1
#
_cell.length_a   1.000
_cell.length_b   1.000
_cell.length_c   1.000
_cell.angle_alpha   90.00
_cell.angle_beta   90.00
_cell.angle_gamma   90.00
#
_symmetry.space_group_name_H-M   'P 1'
#
loop_
_entity.id
_entity.type
_entity.pdbx_description
1 polymer ?
#
loop_
_entity_poly.entity_id
_entity_poly.type
_entity_poly.pdbx_seq_one_letter_code
_entity_poly.pdbx_strand_id
1 'polypeptide(L)'
;MTVLQFAPASKDDRPHDDSGPEPIVALHQRVQAFDLSQRDQQRDEEAAFQAVLNADAVLTGAFPDTLDTVVQAMSWTGHPPVPDRQLMASAVTYLGSTDGQRGWWLHYTRRDEGAGEEGGLAHVLTLIAPCSCGTYLSVELADEDHLIVLLDELDTQPGAPIDCDYRLRIRASSYADPAHSSVEPPF
;
A
#
# COMPACT_ATOMS: atom_id res chain seq x y z
N MET A 1 46.77 55.79 52.65
CA MET A 1 46.73 54.91 51.46
C MET A 1 46.44 53.50 51.92
N THR A 2 45.63 52.80 51.14
CA THR A 2 44.63 51.79 51.53
C THR A 2 45.20 50.42 51.91
N VAL A 3 44.61 49.80 52.94
CA VAL A 3 44.83 48.40 53.33
C VAL A 3 43.89 47.52 52.50
N LEU A 4 44.44 46.62 51.68
CA LEU A 4 43.68 45.61 50.93
C LEU A 4 43.39 44.42 51.86
N GLN A 5 42.15 44.31 52.33
CA GLN A 5 41.62 43.09 52.93
C GLN A 5 41.25 42.10 51.83
N PHE A 6 41.89 40.94 51.82
CA PHE A 6 41.47 39.78 51.02
C PHE A 6 40.27 39.12 51.71
N ALA A 7 39.11 39.15 51.07
CA ALA A 7 37.99 38.27 51.43
C ALA A 7 38.26 36.87 50.87
N PRO A 8 38.04 35.78 51.62
CA PRO A 8 38.07 34.45 51.05
C PRO A 8 36.86 34.27 50.11
N ALA A 9 37.14 33.76 48.91
CA ALA A 9 36.12 33.32 47.97
C ALA A 9 35.22 32.28 48.66
N SER A 10 33.92 32.59 48.76
CA SER A 10 32.91 31.63 49.16
C SER A 10 32.88 30.54 48.09
N LYS A 11 33.46 29.39 48.41
CA LYS A 11 33.41 28.19 47.59
C LYS A 11 31.95 27.71 47.63
N ASP A 12 31.20 28.07 46.59
CA ASP A 12 29.84 27.58 46.34
C ASP A 12 29.96 26.10 45.91
N ASP A 13 30.22 25.22 46.89
CA ASP A 13 30.10 23.77 46.77
C ASP A 13 28.59 23.43 46.73
N ARG A 14 27.92 23.77 45.62
CA ARG A 14 26.68 23.08 45.26
C ARG A 14 27.09 21.75 44.66
N PRO A 15 26.74 20.61 45.27
CA PRO A 15 26.87 19.34 44.57
C PRO A 15 26.00 19.45 43.33
N HIS A 16 26.64 19.38 42.15
CA HIS A 16 25.96 19.00 40.94
C HIS A 16 25.47 17.57 41.20
N ASP A 17 24.24 17.45 41.68
CA ASP A 17 23.54 16.17 41.71
C ASP A 17 23.16 15.84 40.28
N ASP A 18 24.20 15.52 39.50
CA ASP A 18 24.17 15.12 38.09
C ASP A 18 24.04 13.60 38.00
N SER A 19 23.61 12.96 39.08
CA SER A 19 23.37 11.53 39.15
C SER A 19 21.93 11.23 38.73
N GLY A 20 21.65 11.49 37.45
CA GLY A 20 20.53 10.83 36.79
C GLY A 20 20.60 9.32 37.05
N PRO A 21 19.47 8.60 37.04
CA PRO A 21 19.46 7.16 37.27
C PRO A 21 20.48 6.49 36.35
N GLU A 22 21.21 5.50 36.88
CA GLU A 22 22.16 4.74 36.07
C GLU A 22 21.47 4.27 34.77
N PRO A 23 22.17 4.24 33.62
CA PRO A 23 21.55 3.96 32.34
C PRO A 23 20.66 2.69 32.31
N ILE A 24 21.03 1.66 33.08
CA ILE A 24 20.23 0.43 33.20
C ILE A 24 18.92 0.67 33.96
N VAL A 25 18.93 1.48 35.03
CA VAL A 25 17.74 1.88 35.79
C VAL A 25 16.82 2.74 34.93
N ALA A 26 17.38 3.69 34.18
CA ALA A 26 16.65 4.52 33.23
C ALA A 26 16.00 3.67 32.12
N LEU A 27 16.70 2.66 31.60
CA LEU A 27 16.17 1.72 30.61
C LEU A 27 15.00 0.92 31.17
N HIS A 28 15.13 0.36 32.38
CA HIS A 28 14.06 -0.38 33.03
C HIS A 28 12.80 0.48 33.25
N GLN A 29 12.98 1.71 33.75
CA GLN A 29 11.87 2.66 33.91
C GLN A 29 11.20 2.98 32.57
N ARG A 30 11.99 3.13 31.50
CA ARG A 30 11.48 3.42 30.17
C ARG A 30 10.74 2.25 29.55
N VAL A 31 11.20 1.02 29.75
CA VAL A 31 10.51 -0.21 29.33
C VAL A 31 9.21 -0.40 30.11
N GLN A 32 9.17 -0.08 31.41
CA GLN A 32 7.94 -0.13 32.20
C GLN A 32 6.89 0.90 31.77
N ALA A 33 7.34 2.08 31.33
CA ALA A 33 6.48 3.12 30.78
C ALA A 33 6.18 2.93 29.28
N PHE A 34 6.71 1.87 28.66
CA PHE A 34 6.61 1.67 27.21
C PHE A 34 5.27 1.06 26.82
N ASP A 35 4.51 1.78 26.00
CA ASP A 35 3.27 1.27 25.44
C ASP A 35 3.54 0.58 24.09
N LEU A 36 3.50 -0.76 24.10
CA LEU A 36 3.64 -1.56 22.88
C LEU A 36 2.50 -1.28 21.89
N SER A 37 1.28 -1.04 22.38
CA SER A 37 0.11 -0.83 21.51
C SER A 37 0.23 0.44 20.68
N GLN A 38 0.77 1.52 21.26
CA GLN A 38 1.01 2.76 20.54
C GLN A 38 2.05 2.58 19.43
N ARG A 39 3.14 1.83 19.69
CA ARG A 39 4.15 1.57 18.67
C ARG A 39 3.65 0.64 17.59
N ASP A 40 2.80 -0.31 17.92
CA ASP A 40 2.19 -1.23 16.96
C ASP A 40 1.26 -0.45 16.03
N GLN A 41 0.39 0.39 16.59
CA GLN A 41 -0.46 1.31 15.82
C GLN A 41 0.36 2.21 14.89
N GLN A 42 1.46 2.80 15.37
CA GLN A 42 2.31 3.66 14.54
C GLN A 42 2.92 2.90 13.35
N ARG A 43 3.37 1.65 13.56
CA ARG A 43 3.90 0.80 12.48
C ARG A 43 2.81 0.43 11.48
N ASP A 44 1.60 0.17 11.96
CA ASP A 44 0.45 -0.17 11.12
C ASP A 44 0.02 1.02 10.25
N GLU A 45 -0.02 2.23 10.82
CA GLU A 45 -0.29 3.48 10.11
C GLU A 45 0.81 3.79 9.07
N GLU A 46 2.07 3.59 9.42
CA GLU A 46 3.21 3.73 8.51
C GLU A 46 3.13 2.73 7.34
N ALA A 47 2.78 1.47 7.62
CA ALA A 47 2.60 0.45 6.59
C ALA A 47 1.43 0.78 5.64
N ALA A 48 0.30 1.27 6.18
CA ALA A 48 -0.85 1.71 5.40
C ALA A 48 -0.48 2.89 4.48
N PHE A 49 0.26 3.88 5.00
CA PHE A 49 0.74 5.01 4.21
C PHE A 49 1.72 4.56 3.12
N GLN A 50 2.65 3.66 3.45
CA GLN A 50 3.58 3.10 2.46
C GLN A 50 2.84 2.33 1.36
N ALA A 51 1.73 1.65 1.67
CA ALA A 51 0.90 1.00 0.67
C ALA A 51 0.29 2.01 -0.32
N VAL A 52 -0.14 3.18 0.13
CA VAL A 52 -0.60 4.27 -0.74
C VAL A 52 0.50 4.73 -1.69
N LEU A 53 1.71 5.00 -1.17
CA LEU A 53 2.83 5.43 -2.00
C LEU A 53 3.22 4.37 -3.04
N ASN A 54 3.20 3.10 -2.66
CA ASN A 54 3.51 2.02 -3.58
C ASN A 54 2.42 1.84 -4.64
N ALA A 55 1.15 2.01 -4.28
CA ALA A 55 0.05 1.93 -5.23
C ALA A 55 0.16 3.01 -6.31
N ASP A 56 0.47 4.25 -5.90
CA ASP A 56 0.73 5.38 -6.79
C ASP A 56 1.91 5.09 -7.73
N ALA A 57 3.04 4.63 -7.18
CA ALA A 57 4.21 4.26 -7.96
C ALA A 57 3.95 3.13 -8.98
N VAL A 58 3.08 2.16 -8.64
CA VAL A 58 2.65 1.10 -9.56
C VAL A 58 1.84 1.67 -10.71
N LEU A 59 0.93 2.62 -10.47
CA LEU A 59 0.19 3.27 -11.55
C LEU A 59 1.13 4.00 -12.50
N THR A 60 2.00 4.86 -11.97
CA THR A 60 2.95 5.63 -12.78
C THR A 60 3.92 4.73 -13.56
N GLY A 61 4.30 3.59 -12.97
CA GLY A 61 5.27 2.67 -13.58
C GLY A 61 4.68 1.72 -14.61
N ALA A 62 3.50 1.14 -14.33
CA ALA A 62 2.92 0.05 -15.12
C ALA A 62 1.67 0.44 -15.92
N PHE A 63 1.08 1.62 -15.66
CA PHE A 63 -0.13 2.14 -16.30
C PHE A 63 -0.01 3.63 -16.68
N PRO A 64 1.07 4.05 -17.34
CA PRO A 64 1.40 5.46 -17.52
C PRO A 64 0.40 6.21 -18.42
N ASP A 65 -0.18 5.55 -19.42
CA ASP A 65 -1.07 6.20 -20.40
C ASP A 65 -2.55 5.98 -20.07
N THR A 66 -2.85 5.13 -19.09
CA THR A 66 -4.21 4.79 -18.65
C THR A 66 -4.47 5.23 -17.22
N LEU A 67 -4.23 4.36 -16.22
CA LEU A 67 -4.64 4.61 -14.84
C LEU A 67 -3.94 5.80 -14.21
N ASP A 68 -2.66 6.05 -14.51
CA ASP A 68 -1.92 7.21 -13.99
C ASP A 68 -2.56 8.55 -14.41
N THR A 69 -3.19 8.60 -15.58
CA THR A 69 -3.82 9.82 -16.10
C THR A 69 -5.20 10.10 -15.52
N VAL A 70 -5.91 9.08 -15.03
CA VAL A 70 -7.31 9.18 -14.58
C VAL A 70 -7.49 9.04 -13.07
N VAL A 71 -6.60 8.30 -12.40
CA VAL A 71 -6.61 8.16 -10.94
C VAL A 71 -5.91 9.39 -10.34
N GLN A 72 -6.65 10.16 -9.55
CA GLN A 72 -6.07 11.34 -8.91
C GLN A 72 -5.00 10.93 -7.91
N ALA A 73 -3.87 11.65 -7.92
CA ALA A 73 -2.86 11.55 -6.89
C ALA A 73 -3.51 11.67 -5.50
N MET A 74 -3.10 10.80 -4.58
CA MET A 74 -3.63 10.74 -3.20
C MET A 74 -5.14 10.40 -3.07
N SER A 75 -5.79 9.90 -4.12
CA SER A 75 -7.17 9.35 -4.01
C SER A 75 -7.23 8.01 -3.26
N TRP A 76 -6.07 7.38 -3.06
CA TRP A 76 -5.92 6.11 -2.37
C TRP A 76 -6.15 6.24 -0.86
N THR A 77 -6.85 5.24 -0.30
CA THR A 77 -6.97 5.03 1.14
C THR A 77 -6.12 3.82 1.53
N GLY A 78 -5.15 4.04 2.42
CA GLY A 78 -4.30 2.98 2.95
C GLY A 78 -5.00 2.17 4.05
N HIS A 79 -4.72 0.87 4.10
CA HIS A 79 -5.19 -0.04 5.11
C HIS A 79 -4.03 -0.77 5.76
N PRO A 80 -3.98 -0.83 7.11
CA PRO A 80 -2.93 -1.52 7.83
C PRO A 80 -3.00 -3.04 7.57
N PRO A 81 -1.91 -3.77 7.82
CA PRO A 81 -1.94 -5.22 7.75
C PRO A 81 -2.93 -5.81 8.78
N VAL A 82 -3.50 -6.97 8.47
CA VAL A 82 -4.35 -7.72 9.40
C VAL A 82 -3.68 -9.07 9.68
N PRO A 83 -2.86 -9.17 10.75
CA PRO A 83 -2.02 -10.34 11.03
C PRO A 83 -2.81 -11.64 11.16
N ASP A 84 -3.96 -11.60 11.85
CA ASP A 84 -4.82 -12.76 12.09
C ASP A 84 -5.36 -13.39 10.80
N ARG A 85 -5.36 -12.63 9.70
CA ARG A 85 -5.82 -13.06 8.37
C ARG A 85 -4.69 -13.14 7.35
N GLN A 86 -3.45 -12.95 7.78
CA GLN A 86 -2.27 -12.88 6.90
C GLN A 86 -2.44 -11.86 5.76
N LEU A 87 -3.20 -10.79 6.00
CA LEU A 87 -3.39 -9.73 5.02
C LEU A 87 -2.27 -8.70 5.20
N MET A 88 -1.55 -8.43 4.12
CA MET A 88 -0.57 -7.34 4.08
C MET A 88 -1.26 -5.97 4.08
N ALA A 89 -0.48 -4.93 4.33
CA ALA A 89 -0.94 -3.58 4.11
C ALA A 89 -1.37 -3.40 2.65
N SER A 90 -2.45 -2.67 2.44
CA SER A 90 -3.08 -2.50 1.13
C SER A 90 -3.51 -1.05 0.94
N ALA A 91 -3.87 -0.70 -0.28
CA ALA A 91 -4.48 0.58 -0.58
C ALA A 91 -5.66 0.37 -1.55
N VAL A 92 -6.70 1.18 -1.42
CA VAL A 92 -7.86 1.16 -2.33
C VAL A 92 -8.18 2.53 -2.89
N THR A 93 -8.63 2.61 -4.13
CA THR A 93 -9.19 3.85 -4.70
C THR A 93 -10.46 3.54 -5.49
N TYR A 94 -11.37 4.50 -5.51
CA TYR A 94 -12.68 4.41 -6.16
C TYR A 94 -12.61 4.93 -7.58
N LEU A 95 -13.09 4.14 -8.55
CA LEU A 95 -13.08 4.51 -9.97
C LEU A 95 -14.41 5.08 -10.46
N GLY A 96 -15.51 4.88 -9.73
CA GLY A 96 -16.83 5.38 -10.15
C GLY A 96 -17.92 4.32 -10.16
N SER A 97 -19.15 4.77 -10.38
CA SER A 97 -20.35 3.94 -10.51
C SER A 97 -21.35 4.66 -11.39
N THR A 98 -22.07 3.91 -12.22
CA THR A 98 -23.20 4.44 -13.01
C THR A 98 -24.53 4.41 -12.27
N ASP A 99 -24.72 3.43 -11.37
CA ASP A 99 -25.95 3.27 -10.58
C ASP A 99 -25.89 3.98 -9.22
N GLY A 100 -24.70 4.46 -8.83
CA GLY A 100 -24.45 5.11 -7.54
C GLY A 100 -24.57 4.16 -6.34
N GLN A 101 -24.75 2.86 -6.57
CA GLN A 101 -24.92 1.83 -5.54
C GLN A 101 -23.68 0.96 -5.42
N ARG A 102 -23.16 0.50 -6.56
CA ARG A 102 -21.98 -0.36 -6.61
C ARG A 102 -21.00 0.24 -7.59
N GLY A 103 -19.86 0.64 -7.09
CA GLY A 103 -18.80 1.16 -7.94
C GLY A 103 -17.64 0.21 -8.13
N TRP A 104 -16.81 0.63 -9.06
CA TRP A 104 -15.56 0.03 -9.43
C TRP A 104 -14.45 0.55 -8.53
N TRP A 105 -13.50 -0.31 -8.22
CA TRP A 105 -12.39 -0.01 -7.31
C TRP A 105 -11.09 -0.59 -7.86
N LEU A 106 -9.99 0.06 -7.53
CA LEU A 106 -8.67 -0.56 -7.57
C LEU A 106 -8.28 -0.93 -6.14
N HIS A 107 -7.65 -2.10 -6.01
CA HIS A 107 -7.07 -2.58 -4.79
C HIS A 107 -5.60 -2.96 -5.05
N TYR A 108 -4.70 -2.29 -4.36
CA TYR A 108 -3.29 -2.58 -4.34
C TYR A 108 -2.94 -3.40 -3.10
N THR A 109 -2.14 -4.44 -3.27
CA THR A 109 -1.52 -5.19 -2.17
C THR A 109 -0.13 -5.68 -2.57
N ARG A 110 0.62 -6.17 -1.60
CA ARG A 110 1.82 -6.98 -1.84
C ARG A 110 1.51 -8.45 -1.61
N ARG A 111 2.20 -9.33 -2.33
CA ARG A 111 2.14 -10.79 -2.16
C ARG A 111 3.55 -11.36 -2.20
N ASP A 112 3.84 -12.32 -1.33
CA ASP A 112 5.06 -13.12 -1.42
C ASP A 112 4.96 -14.07 -2.61
N GLU A 113 5.87 -13.95 -3.58
CA GLU A 113 6.03 -14.92 -4.66
C GLU A 113 7.00 -16.03 -4.24
N GLY A 114 6.51 -16.94 -3.40
CA GLY A 114 7.16 -18.24 -3.13
C GLY A 114 8.29 -18.25 -2.10
N ALA A 115 8.63 -19.47 -1.65
CA ALA A 115 9.61 -19.75 -0.59
C ALA A 115 11.01 -20.14 -1.14
N GLY A 116 11.43 -19.51 -2.23
CA GLY A 116 12.76 -19.72 -2.86
C GLY A 116 13.75 -18.60 -2.52
N GLU A 117 15.02 -18.77 -2.90
CA GLU A 117 16.07 -17.74 -2.72
C GLU A 117 15.80 -16.44 -3.51
N GLU A 118 14.90 -16.49 -4.50
CA GLU A 118 14.39 -15.35 -5.28
C GLU A 118 13.01 -14.85 -4.82
N GLY A 119 12.50 -15.33 -3.67
CA GLY A 119 11.17 -14.98 -3.15
C GLY A 119 10.99 -13.48 -2.98
N GLY A 120 10.49 -12.83 -4.03
CA GLY A 120 10.26 -11.41 -4.10
C GLY A 120 8.87 -11.06 -3.57
N LEU A 121 8.75 -9.86 -3.04
CA LEU A 121 7.44 -9.25 -2.77
C LEU A 121 6.93 -8.66 -4.08
N ALA A 122 5.96 -9.29 -4.70
CA ALA A 122 5.30 -8.79 -5.89
C ALA A 122 4.25 -7.73 -5.53
N HIS A 123 4.21 -6.69 -6.36
CA HIS A 123 3.18 -5.66 -6.31
C HIS A 123 1.98 -6.15 -7.13
N VAL A 124 0.81 -6.22 -6.52
CA VAL A 124 -0.41 -6.71 -7.16
C VAL A 124 -1.44 -5.60 -7.20
N LEU A 125 -1.88 -5.25 -8.41
CA LEU A 125 -3.01 -4.37 -8.63
C LEU A 125 -4.22 -5.21 -9.03
N THR A 126 -5.36 -4.99 -8.40
CA THR A 126 -6.60 -5.72 -8.67
C THR A 126 -7.73 -4.75 -8.99
N LEU A 127 -8.37 -4.96 -10.13
CA LEU A 127 -9.63 -4.31 -10.48
C LEU A 127 -10.78 -5.07 -9.83
N ILE A 128 -11.61 -4.36 -9.08
CA ILE A 128 -12.79 -4.90 -8.42
C ILE A 128 -14.02 -4.21 -8.99
N ALA A 129 -14.88 -4.98 -9.65
CA ALA A 129 -16.05 -4.46 -10.34
C ALA A 129 -17.35 -5.12 -9.88
N PRO A 130 -18.49 -4.41 -9.93
CA PRO A 130 -19.78 -5.03 -9.68
C PRO A 130 -20.12 -6.06 -10.76
N CYS A 131 -20.70 -7.18 -10.33
CA CYS A 131 -21.25 -8.21 -11.21
C CYS A 131 -22.77 -8.08 -11.32
N SER A 132 -23.34 -8.39 -12.48
CA SER A 132 -24.79 -8.37 -12.71
C SER A 132 -25.56 -9.33 -11.78
N CYS A 133 -24.94 -10.40 -11.27
CA CYS A 133 -25.56 -11.30 -10.28
C CYS A 133 -25.65 -10.75 -8.85
N GLY A 134 -25.16 -9.53 -8.59
CA GLY A 134 -25.20 -8.91 -7.26
C GLY A 134 -23.90 -9.00 -6.46
N THR A 135 -22.90 -9.75 -6.94
CA THR A 135 -21.60 -9.88 -6.26
C THR A 135 -20.57 -8.87 -6.81
N TYR A 136 -19.34 -8.99 -6.33
CA TYR A 136 -18.17 -8.38 -6.96
C TYR A 136 -17.32 -9.44 -7.66
N LEU A 137 -16.67 -9.02 -8.73
CA LEU A 137 -15.60 -9.76 -9.39
C LEU A 137 -14.28 -9.03 -9.15
N SER A 138 -13.19 -9.80 -9.14
CA SER A 138 -11.85 -9.29 -8.95
C SER A 138 -10.95 -9.83 -10.04
N VAL A 139 -10.16 -8.97 -10.68
CA VAL A 139 -9.20 -9.34 -11.72
C VAL A 139 -7.87 -8.68 -11.40
N GLU A 140 -6.81 -9.47 -11.30
CA GLU A 140 -5.45 -8.94 -11.15
C GLU A 140 -4.99 -8.36 -12.48
N LEU A 141 -4.50 -7.13 -12.46
CA LEU A 141 -3.95 -6.43 -13.60
C LEU A 141 -2.43 -6.59 -13.56
N ALA A 142 -1.86 -7.09 -14.65
CA ALA A 142 -0.42 -7.29 -14.75
C ALA A 142 0.28 -6.00 -15.20
N ASP A 143 -0.31 -5.34 -16.19
CA ASP A 143 0.20 -4.15 -16.85
C ASP A 143 -0.93 -3.43 -17.62
N GLU A 144 -0.58 -2.33 -18.27
CA GLU A 144 -1.45 -1.51 -19.10
C GLU A 144 -2.11 -2.29 -20.25
N ASP A 145 -1.37 -3.14 -20.95
CA ASP A 145 -1.90 -3.93 -22.07
C ASP A 145 -3.02 -4.87 -21.58
N HIS A 146 -2.82 -5.53 -20.43
CA HIS A 146 -3.85 -6.37 -19.82
C HIS A 146 -5.11 -5.55 -19.45
N LEU A 147 -4.95 -4.32 -18.94
CA LEU A 147 -6.10 -3.46 -18.67
C LEU A 147 -6.84 -3.08 -19.95
N ILE A 148 -6.13 -2.70 -21.01
CA ILE A 148 -6.74 -2.30 -22.30
C ILE A 148 -7.55 -3.44 -22.88
N VAL A 149 -6.97 -4.64 -22.97
CA VAL A 149 -7.66 -5.84 -23.47
C VAL A 149 -8.90 -6.12 -22.63
N LEU A 150 -8.76 -6.09 -21.29
CA LEU A 150 -9.88 -6.32 -20.39
C LEU A 150 -11.00 -5.31 -20.63
N LEU A 151 -10.71 -4.02 -20.77
CA LEU A 151 -11.72 -2.99 -20.99
C LEU A 151 -12.38 -3.05 -22.37
N ASP A 152 -11.64 -3.43 -23.42
CA ASP A 152 -12.17 -3.57 -24.78
C ASP A 152 -13.13 -4.77 -24.91
N GLU A 153 -12.82 -5.88 -24.22
CA GLU A 153 -13.64 -7.09 -24.25
C GLU A 153 -14.89 -7.00 -23.37
N LEU A 154 -14.96 -5.98 -22.51
CA LEU A 154 -16.12 -5.72 -21.69
C LEU A 154 -17.23 -5.05 -22.51
N ASP A 155 -18.19 -5.85 -22.95
CA ASP A 155 -19.45 -5.40 -23.58
C ASP A 155 -20.42 -4.81 -22.53
N THR A 156 -19.95 -3.85 -21.72
CA THR A 156 -20.75 -3.13 -20.73
C THR A 156 -20.44 -1.64 -20.78
N GLN A 157 -21.39 -0.81 -20.40
CA GLN A 157 -21.14 0.63 -20.31
C GLN A 157 -20.09 0.91 -19.24
N PRO A 158 -19.20 1.90 -19.43
CA PRO A 158 -18.21 2.27 -18.43
C PRO A 158 -18.84 2.51 -17.07
N GLY A 159 -18.36 1.81 -16.04
CA GLY A 159 -18.87 1.94 -14.67
C GLY A 159 -20.19 1.20 -14.38
N ALA A 160 -20.76 0.47 -15.33
CA ALA A 160 -21.90 -0.42 -15.11
C ALA A 160 -21.45 -1.79 -14.56
N PRO A 161 -22.36 -2.58 -13.97
CA PRO A 161 -22.07 -3.96 -13.62
C PRO A 161 -21.64 -4.79 -14.85
N ILE A 162 -20.67 -5.68 -14.64
CA ILE A 162 -20.17 -6.61 -15.64
C ILE A 162 -21.06 -7.87 -15.67
N ASP A 163 -21.23 -8.45 -16.85
CA ASP A 163 -21.89 -9.75 -17.02
C ASP A 163 -21.13 -10.89 -16.32
N CYS A 164 -21.86 -11.88 -15.80
CA CYS A 164 -21.28 -12.98 -15.03
C CYS A 164 -20.30 -13.87 -15.81
N ASP A 165 -20.45 -13.93 -17.14
CA ASP A 165 -19.67 -14.77 -18.05
C ASP A 165 -18.49 -14.03 -18.70
N TYR A 166 -18.19 -12.78 -18.30
CA TYR A 166 -17.15 -11.97 -18.93
C TYR A 166 -15.79 -12.67 -19.03
N ARG A 167 -15.39 -13.48 -18.03
CA ARG A 167 -14.13 -14.25 -18.07
C ARG A 167 -14.06 -15.28 -19.19
N LEU A 168 -15.20 -15.83 -19.60
CA LEU A 168 -15.27 -16.73 -20.74
C LEU A 168 -15.18 -15.94 -22.05
N ARG A 169 -15.73 -14.73 -22.09
CA ARG A 169 -15.60 -13.82 -23.24
C ARG A 169 -14.14 -13.39 -23.45
N ILE A 170 -13.45 -12.99 -22.37
CA ILE A 170 -12.04 -12.61 -22.40
C ILE A 170 -11.18 -13.73 -22.99
N ARG A 171 -11.34 -14.96 -22.48
CA ARG A 171 -10.60 -16.12 -23.01
C ARG A 171 -10.98 -16.47 -24.45
N ALA A 172 -12.24 -16.30 -24.84
CA ALA A 172 -12.68 -16.63 -26.20
C ALA A 172 -12.11 -15.63 -27.23
N SER A 173 -12.07 -14.35 -26.87
CA SER A 173 -11.51 -13.27 -27.69
C SER A 173 -9.98 -13.34 -27.78
N SER A 174 -9.28 -13.68 -26.70
CA SER A 174 -7.82 -13.89 -26.72
C SER A 174 -7.36 -15.02 -27.66
N TYR A 175 -8.22 -15.99 -27.96
CA TYR A 175 -7.95 -17.05 -28.96
C TYR A 175 -8.36 -16.66 -30.39
N ALA A 176 -9.21 -15.65 -30.54
CA ALA A 176 -9.79 -15.26 -31.82
C ALA A 176 -9.07 -14.09 -32.50
N ASP A 177 -8.17 -13.40 -31.79
CA ASP A 177 -7.40 -12.28 -32.35
C ASP A 177 -6.07 -12.74 -33.00
N PRO A 178 -5.93 -12.66 -34.34
CA PRO A 178 -4.67 -12.95 -35.01
C PRO A 178 -3.55 -11.94 -34.71
N ALA A 179 -3.83 -10.78 -34.10
CA ALA A 179 -2.79 -9.84 -33.64
C ALA A 179 -2.00 -10.36 -32.42
N HIS A 180 -2.54 -11.37 -31.71
CA HIS A 180 -1.91 -11.99 -30.55
C HIS A 180 -1.37 -13.41 -30.81
N SER A 181 -1.39 -13.84 -32.07
CA SER A 181 -0.59 -14.96 -32.56
C SER A 181 0.89 -14.56 -32.64
N SER A 182 1.53 -14.31 -31.50
CA SER A 182 3.00 -14.38 -31.41
C SER A 182 3.40 -15.86 -31.46
N VAL A 183 3.33 -16.43 -32.65
CA VAL A 183 4.09 -17.62 -33.01
C VAL A 183 5.39 -17.10 -33.59
N GLU A 184 6.34 -16.77 -32.74
CA GLU A 184 7.73 -16.82 -33.15
C GLU A 184 8.24 -18.26 -32.89
N PRO A 185 8.60 -19.03 -33.93
CA PRO A 185 9.07 -20.39 -33.77
C PRO A 185 10.44 -20.42 -33.10
N PRO A 186 10.83 -21.54 -32.46
CA PRO A 186 12.09 -21.62 -31.75
C PRO A 186 13.24 -21.65 -32.75
N PHE A 187 14.10 -20.63 -32.70
CA PHE A 187 15.49 -20.73 -33.10
C PHE A 187 16.38 -20.01 -32.08
#